data_AF-A0AB36ZXN7-F1
#
_entry.id   AF-A0AB36ZXN7-F1
#
_cell.length_a   1.000
_cell.length_b   1.000
_cell.length_c   1.000
_cell.angle_alpha   90.00
_cell.angle_beta   90.00
_cell.angle_gamma   90.00
#
_symmetry.space_group_name_H-M   'P 1'
#
loop_
_entity.id
_entity.type
_entity.pdbx_description
1 polymer ?
#
loop_
_entity_poly.entity_id
_entity_poly.type
_entity_poly.pdbx_seq_one_letter_code
_entity_poly.pdbx_strand_id
1 'polypeptide(L)'
;MISKNFILFALIASFFFIGYIFQNYLMGIIVGGILAIATRPIYDILMRKSNFSYKKSLISIFLTLCLFLFVFLPLIYFVGLSYQFIPSINADQSMQYIKNLVGYLKSLPEPFDIFQESINAILGEFDILNVDITMVKSLLNNIAQFFWKINGIIYQFFLILFFYFLFNIYGYKLFILATRLLPMIKKFKRTLFNELSNTISSVFFGTIFSMITQGVAFGLFLYITTDYDAFYFGMAAGFMTAIPIVGTYLIAFPIAIVELLNQNYLFSIIIVLFTIVIMSGLIDNLLRLVFMKYINKKFSLHYSLTELFILLAMLAGIGVFGGWGIIIAPAILSLCVGLINIYIKSHISNTSYKDKKLKT
;
A
#
# COMPACT_ATOMS: atom_id res chain seq x y z
N MET A 1 42.40 27.09 14.22
CA MET A 1 41.08 27.35 13.62
C MET A 1 40.66 26.14 12.81
N ILE A 2 39.53 25.50 13.15
CA ILE A 2 38.99 24.41 12.33
C ILE A 2 38.43 25.03 11.06
N SER A 3 38.85 24.56 9.88
CA SER A 3 38.38 25.13 8.62
C SER A 3 36.89 24.78 8.41
N LYS A 4 36.10 25.74 7.89
CA LYS A 4 34.67 25.52 7.59
C LYS A 4 34.45 24.31 6.67
N ASN A 5 35.39 24.08 5.75
CA ASN A 5 35.37 22.95 4.83
C ASN A 5 35.59 21.61 5.55
N PHE A 6 36.46 21.58 6.56
CA PHE A 6 36.64 20.39 7.41
C PHE A 6 35.37 20.06 8.19
N ILE A 7 34.68 21.06 8.76
CA ILE A 7 33.41 20.85 9.47
C ILE A 7 32.33 20.32 8.53
N LEU A 8 32.21 20.91 7.33
CA LEU A 8 31.23 20.46 6.33
C LEU A 8 31.52 19.01 5.88
N PHE A 9 32.79 18.70 5.60
CA PHE A 9 33.22 17.35 5.22
C PHE A 9 32.94 16.34 6.34
N ALA A 10 33.35 16.64 7.58
CA ALA A 10 33.11 15.79 8.74
C ALA A 10 31.61 15.57 8.97
N LEU A 11 30.79 16.60 8.76
CA LEU A 11 29.34 16.51 8.89
C LEU A 11 28.75 15.61 7.80
N ILE A 12 29.11 15.79 6.53
CA ILE A 12 28.66 14.92 5.43
C ILE A 12 29.10 13.47 5.66
N ALA A 13 30.36 13.25 6.05
CA ALA A 13 30.89 11.93 6.37
C ALA A 13 30.12 11.29 7.54
N SER A 14 29.81 12.05 8.59
CA SER A 14 29.02 11.54 9.72
C SER A 14 27.61 11.14 9.31
N PHE A 15 26.94 11.93 8.46
CA PHE A 15 25.63 11.57 7.91
C PHE A 15 25.69 10.32 7.02
N PHE A 16 26.76 10.19 6.22
CA PHE A 16 26.97 9.00 5.40
C PHE A 16 27.16 7.74 6.26
N PHE A 17 28.03 7.78 7.27
CA PHE A 17 28.25 6.63 8.16
C PHE A 17 27.01 6.29 8.99
N ILE A 18 26.26 7.28 9.46
CA ILE A 18 24.96 7.05 10.10
C ILE A 18 24.01 6.36 9.11
N GLY A 19 23.91 6.86 7.87
CA GLY A 19 23.09 6.24 6.83
C GLY A 19 23.47 4.78 6.57
N TYR A 20 24.77 4.49 6.51
CA TYR A 20 25.29 3.13 6.31
C TYR A 20 24.99 2.20 7.49
N ILE A 21 25.19 2.65 8.74
CA ILE A 21 24.89 1.86 9.94
C ILE A 21 23.38 1.56 10.04
N PHE A 22 22.55 2.55 9.74
CA PHE A 22 21.10 2.43 9.86
C PHE A 22 20.43 1.88 8.60
N GLN A 23 21.17 1.49 7.55
CA GLN A 23 20.59 1.11 6.25
C GLN A 23 19.52 0.02 6.36
N ASN A 24 19.77 -1.00 7.19
CA ASN A 24 18.84 -2.11 7.41
C ASN A 24 17.58 -1.72 8.19
N TYR A 25 17.61 -0.58 8.86
CA TYR A 25 16.52 -0.04 9.69
C TYR A 25 15.76 1.10 9.00
N LEU A 26 16.32 1.69 7.93
CA LEU A 26 15.74 2.86 7.25
C LEU A 26 14.28 2.62 6.87
N MET A 27 13.96 1.45 6.33
CA MET A 27 12.59 1.14 5.94
C MET A 27 11.65 1.08 7.15
N GLY A 28 12.09 0.48 8.26
CA GLY A 28 11.35 0.47 9.51
C GLY A 28 11.11 1.86 10.08
N ILE A 29 12.13 2.73 10.01
CA ILE A 29 12.06 4.12 10.44
C ILE A 29 11.06 4.90 9.56
N ILE A 30 11.20 4.81 8.24
CA ILE A 30 10.36 5.56 7.30
C ILE A 30 8.90 5.13 7.43
N VAL A 31 8.63 3.83 7.31
CA VAL A 31 7.25 3.31 7.36
C VAL A 31 6.64 3.53 8.74
N GLY A 32 7.37 3.25 9.82
CA GLY A 32 6.90 3.49 11.19
C GLY A 32 6.57 4.97 11.44
N GLY A 33 7.39 5.88 10.91
CA GLY A 33 7.13 7.32 10.96
C GLY A 33 5.90 7.74 10.17
N ILE A 34 5.73 7.22 8.95
CA ILE A 34 4.57 7.52 8.11
C ILE A 34 3.28 6.98 8.75
N LEU A 35 3.29 5.77 9.29
CA LEU A 35 2.16 5.20 10.03
C LEU A 35 1.82 6.03 11.28
N ALA A 36 2.82 6.54 12.00
CA ALA A 36 2.60 7.43 13.14
C ALA A 36 1.96 8.77 12.71
N ILE A 37 2.30 9.27 11.51
CA ILE A 37 1.65 10.45 10.92
C ILE A 37 0.22 10.13 10.46
N ALA A 38 -0.02 8.94 9.90
CA ALA A 38 -1.31 8.46 9.41
C ALA A 38 -2.32 8.23 10.56
N THR A 39 -1.84 7.72 11.68
CA THR A 39 -2.68 7.44 12.87
C THR A 39 -2.74 8.63 13.83
N ARG A 40 -2.09 9.74 13.49
CA ARG A 40 -2.03 10.96 14.30
C ARG A 40 -3.40 11.52 14.67
N PRO A 41 -4.41 11.57 13.77
CA PRO A 41 -5.73 12.06 14.14
C PRO A 41 -6.37 11.26 15.28
N ILE A 42 -6.18 9.93 15.29
CA ILE A 42 -6.66 9.06 16.38
C ILE A 42 -5.88 9.32 17.66
N TYR A 43 -4.55 9.40 17.57
CA TYR A 43 -3.69 9.72 18.72
C TYR A 43 -4.11 11.03 19.40
N ASP A 44 -4.34 12.09 18.63
CA ASP A 44 -4.68 13.41 19.19
C ASP A 44 -6.10 13.42 19.82
N ILE A 45 -7.06 12.65 19.28
CA ILE A 45 -8.39 12.48 19.88
C ILE A 45 -8.28 11.75 21.23
N LEU A 46 -7.54 10.64 21.28
CA LEU A 46 -7.34 9.87 22.52
C LEU A 46 -6.62 10.71 23.58
N MET A 47 -5.63 11.51 23.17
CA MET A 47 -4.84 12.37 24.05
C MET A 47 -5.68 13.50 24.68
N ARG A 48 -6.68 14.01 23.93
CA ARG A 48 -7.63 15.02 24.43
C ARG A 48 -8.68 14.43 25.38
N LYS A 49 -9.09 13.18 25.18
CA LYS A 49 -10.09 12.50 26.02
C LYS A 49 -9.53 11.89 27.31
N SER A 50 -8.21 11.68 27.39
CA SER A 50 -7.54 11.03 28.52
C SER A 50 -6.96 12.03 29.53
N ASN A 51 -7.20 11.76 30.82
CA ASN A 51 -6.72 12.56 31.96
C ASN A 51 -5.59 11.89 32.78
N PHE A 52 -5.09 10.72 32.37
CA PHE A 52 -4.07 9.98 33.14
C PHE A 52 -2.67 10.61 33.06
N SER A 53 -1.88 10.50 34.14
CA SER A 53 -0.48 11.00 34.20
C SER A 53 0.44 10.37 33.16
N TYR A 54 0.26 9.08 32.85
CA TYR A 54 1.06 8.33 31.86
C TYR A 54 0.37 8.20 30.49
N LYS A 55 -0.62 9.06 30.19
CA LYS A 55 -1.46 8.94 28.99
C LYS A 55 -0.68 8.81 27.69
N LYS A 56 0.49 9.44 27.58
CA LYS A 56 1.32 9.40 26.36
C LYS A 56 1.81 7.99 26.05
N SER A 57 2.32 7.29 27.06
CA SER A 57 2.86 5.93 26.91
C SER A 57 1.71 4.94 26.68
N LEU A 58 0.65 5.02 27.49
CA LEU A 58 -0.52 4.13 27.36
C LEU A 58 -1.21 4.24 26.00
N ILE A 59 -1.43 5.46 25.49
CA ILE A 59 -2.02 5.66 24.15
C ILE A 59 -1.10 5.11 23.06
N SER A 60 0.21 5.29 23.19
CA SER A 60 1.18 4.75 22.23
C SER A 60 1.17 3.22 22.22
N ILE A 61 1.16 2.57 23.39
CA ILE A 61 1.05 1.11 23.53
C ILE A 61 -0.26 0.63 22.91
N PHE A 62 -1.38 1.27 23.26
CA PHE A 62 -2.70 0.92 22.75
C PHE A 62 -2.76 0.99 21.22
N LEU A 63 -2.27 2.09 20.63
CA LEU A 63 -2.26 2.24 19.17
C LEU A 63 -1.32 1.23 18.49
N THR A 64 -0.14 0.98 19.05
CA THR A 64 0.77 -0.05 18.53
C THR A 64 0.12 -1.43 18.58
N LEU A 65 -0.59 -1.75 19.65
CA LEU A 65 -1.31 -3.01 19.81
C LEU A 65 -2.48 -3.13 18.84
N CYS A 66 -3.27 -2.06 18.64
CA CYS A 66 -4.32 -2.04 17.61
C CYS A 66 -3.72 -2.24 16.21
N LEU A 67 -2.63 -1.55 15.88
CA LEU A 67 -1.99 -1.66 14.57
C LEU A 67 -1.41 -3.08 14.38
N PHE A 68 -0.83 -3.67 15.42
CA PHE A 68 -0.42 -5.07 15.41
C PHE A 68 -1.61 -6.01 15.15
N LEU A 69 -2.68 -5.93 15.96
CA LEU A 69 -3.82 -6.85 15.87
C LEU A 69 -4.62 -6.73 14.57
N PHE A 70 -4.82 -5.52 14.06
CA PHE A 70 -5.70 -5.29 12.91
C PHE A 70 -4.98 -5.24 11.56
N VAL A 71 -3.65 -5.05 11.55
CA VAL A 71 -2.89 -4.94 10.29
C VAL A 71 -1.81 -6.01 10.21
N PHE A 72 -0.88 -6.05 11.16
CA PHE A 72 0.28 -6.94 11.05
C PHE A 72 -0.04 -8.41 11.35
N LEU A 73 -0.87 -8.69 12.35
CA LEU A 73 -1.23 -10.05 12.73
C LEU A 73 -1.99 -10.77 11.59
N PRO A 74 -3.02 -10.18 10.95
CA PRO A 74 -3.66 -10.79 9.79
C PRO A 74 -2.68 -10.96 8.62
N LEU A 75 -1.73 -10.04 8.44
CA LEU A 75 -0.75 -10.13 7.35
C LEU A 75 0.26 -11.26 7.61
N ILE A 76 0.77 -11.40 8.83
CA ILE A 76 1.62 -12.52 9.25
C ILE A 76 0.87 -13.84 9.07
N TYR A 77 -0.40 -13.89 9.48
CA TYR A 77 -1.22 -15.09 9.32
C TYR A 77 -1.42 -15.45 7.84
N PHE A 78 -1.75 -14.47 7.00
CA PHE A 78 -1.87 -14.68 5.54
C PHE A 78 -0.56 -15.19 4.93
N VAL A 79 0.58 -14.59 5.26
CA VAL A 79 1.90 -15.05 4.80
C VAL A 79 2.17 -16.49 5.25
N GLY A 80 1.78 -16.85 6.48
CA GLY A 80 1.85 -18.21 6.99
C GLY A 80 0.96 -19.19 6.24
N LEU A 81 -0.27 -18.78 5.87
CA LEU A 81 -1.16 -19.59 5.05
C LEU A 81 -0.61 -19.78 3.63
N SER A 82 -0.12 -18.71 2.99
CA SER A 82 0.50 -18.78 1.66
C SER A 82 1.71 -19.71 1.65
N TYR A 83 2.49 -19.73 2.73
CA TYR A 83 3.61 -20.66 2.89
C TYR A 83 3.18 -22.13 2.84
N GLN A 84 2.02 -22.46 3.40
CA GLN A 84 1.47 -23.82 3.35
C GLN A 84 0.77 -24.10 2.02
N PHE A 85 0.08 -23.10 1.46
CA PHE A 85 -0.73 -23.21 0.26
C PHE A 85 0.10 -23.33 -1.02
N ILE A 86 1.15 -22.53 -1.20
CA ILE A 86 1.88 -22.53 -2.48
C ILE A 86 2.57 -23.87 -2.78
N PRO A 87 3.25 -24.53 -1.82
CA PRO A 87 3.85 -25.84 -2.06
C PRO A 87 2.82 -26.96 -2.24
N SER A 88 1.58 -26.79 -1.77
CA SER A 88 0.52 -27.79 -1.98
C SER A 88 -0.11 -27.71 -3.37
N ILE A 89 0.17 -26.64 -4.13
CA ILE A 89 -0.24 -26.54 -5.54
C ILE A 89 0.53 -27.59 -6.35
N ASN A 90 -0.21 -28.53 -6.94
CA ASN A 90 0.37 -29.56 -7.76
C ASN A 90 0.88 -28.96 -9.10
N ALA A 91 2.19 -29.05 -9.32
CA ALA A 91 2.85 -28.56 -10.53
C ALA A 91 2.35 -29.27 -11.80
N ASP A 92 2.01 -30.56 -11.73
CA ASP A 92 1.47 -31.33 -12.85
C ASP A 92 0.05 -30.85 -13.21
N GLN A 93 -0.80 -30.62 -12.20
CA GLN A 93 -2.16 -30.11 -12.42
C GLN A 93 -2.15 -28.68 -12.97
N SER A 94 -1.33 -27.79 -12.39
CA SER A 94 -1.19 -26.41 -12.89
C SER A 94 -0.65 -26.37 -14.32
N MET A 95 0.29 -27.26 -14.67
CA MET A 95 0.73 -27.44 -16.05
C MET A 95 -0.43 -27.83 -16.97
N GLN A 96 -1.26 -28.79 -16.55
CA GLN A 96 -2.41 -29.22 -17.32
C GLN A 96 -3.42 -28.08 -17.52
N TYR A 97 -3.68 -27.27 -16.49
CA TYR A 97 -4.51 -26.08 -16.60
C TYR A 97 -3.94 -25.07 -17.62
N ILE A 98 -2.63 -24.79 -17.59
CA ILE A 98 -1.99 -23.90 -18.56
C ILE A 98 -2.14 -24.47 -19.98
N LYS A 99 -1.87 -25.76 -20.20
CA LYS A 99 -2.01 -26.40 -21.52
C LYS A 99 -3.45 -26.36 -22.03
N ASN A 100 -4.42 -26.66 -21.17
CA ASN A 100 -5.84 -26.60 -21.52
C ASN A 100 -6.24 -25.17 -21.90
N LEU A 101 -5.79 -24.16 -21.13
CA LEU A 101 -6.06 -22.75 -21.42
C LEU A 101 -5.49 -22.33 -22.77
N VAL A 102 -4.23 -22.70 -23.07
CA VAL A 102 -3.61 -22.46 -24.38
C VAL A 102 -4.40 -23.14 -25.49
N GLY A 103 -4.87 -24.38 -25.27
CA GLY A 103 -5.73 -25.10 -26.20
C GLY A 103 -7.03 -24.35 -26.48
N TYR A 104 -7.75 -23.95 -25.43
CA TYR A 104 -8.99 -23.18 -25.53
C TYR A 104 -8.80 -21.84 -26.25
N LEU A 105 -7.72 -21.11 -25.96
CA LEU A 105 -7.42 -19.82 -26.63
C LEU A 105 -7.09 -20.00 -28.12
N LYS A 106 -6.51 -21.15 -28.52
CA LYS A 106 -6.23 -21.47 -29.92
C LYS A 106 -7.45 -21.95 -30.70
N SER A 107 -8.49 -22.41 -30.01
CA SER A 107 -9.72 -22.93 -30.62
C SER A 107 -10.92 -22.03 -30.32
N LEU A 108 -10.71 -20.72 -30.20
CA LEU A 108 -11.80 -19.77 -29.93
C LEU A 108 -12.84 -19.83 -31.08
N PRO A 109 -14.13 -19.96 -30.76
CA PRO A 109 -15.19 -19.92 -31.77
C PRO A 109 -15.42 -18.50 -32.30
N GLU A 110 -15.93 -18.39 -33.53
CA GLU A 110 -16.38 -17.10 -34.10
C GLU A 110 -17.43 -16.44 -33.17
N PRO A 111 -17.42 -15.10 -32.97
CA PRO A 111 -16.59 -14.08 -33.63
C PRO A 111 -15.32 -13.70 -32.85
N PHE A 112 -14.85 -14.54 -31.93
CA PHE A 112 -13.69 -14.23 -31.07
C PHE A 112 -12.33 -14.58 -31.71
N ASP A 113 -12.36 -15.15 -32.92
CA ASP A 113 -11.20 -15.43 -33.78
C ASP A 113 -10.43 -14.15 -34.20
N ILE A 114 -11.10 -12.99 -34.17
CA ILE A 114 -10.47 -11.66 -34.40
C ILE A 114 -9.29 -11.43 -33.45
N PHE A 115 -9.30 -12.03 -32.25
CA PHE A 115 -8.22 -11.88 -31.26
C PHE A 115 -7.06 -12.86 -31.46
N GLN A 116 -7.16 -13.79 -32.42
CA GLN A 116 -6.25 -14.94 -32.52
C GLN A 116 -4.83 -14.55 -32.93
N GLU A 117 -4.65 -13.52 -33.75
CA GLU A 117 -3.33 -12.93 -34.04
C GLU A 117 -2.69 -12.33 -32.78
N SER A 118 -3.47 -11.59 -31.98
CA SER A 118 -2.99 -10.99 -30.72
C SER A 118 -2.65 -12.07 -29.69
N ILE A 119 -3.48 -13.11 -29.59
CA ILE A 119 -3.25 -14.26 -28.72
C ILE A 119 -1.97 -14.99 -29.13
N ASN A 120 -1.78 -15.29 -30.42
CA ASN A 120 -0.59 -15.98 -30.89
C ASN A 120 0.69 -15.17 -30.68
N ALA A 121 0.63 -13.84 -30.85
CA ALA A 121 1.75 -12.95 -30.54
C ALA A 121 2.15 -13.02 -29.05
N ILE A 122 1.17 -12.94 -28.14
CA ILE A 122 1.41 -13.06 -26.69
C ILE A 122 1.94 -14.46 -26.33
N LEU A 123 1.32 -15.53 -26.85
CA LEU A 123 1.75 -16.90 -26.57
C LEU A 123 3.18 -17.19 -27.05
N GLY A 124 3.59 -16.60 -28.18
CA GLY A 124 4.94 -16.72 -28.73
C GLY A 124 5.98 -15.90 -27.97
N GLU A 125 5.63 -14.68 -27.53
CA GLU A 125 6.55 -13.79 -26.80
C GLU A 125 6.93 -14.34 -25.40
N PHE A 126 5.99 -15.02 -24.74
CA PHE A 126 6.19 -15.60 -23.42
C PHE A 126 6.58 -17.10 -23.45
N ASP A 127 6.85 -17.66 -24.64
CA ASP A 127 7.18 -19.07 -24.88
C ASP A 127 6.22 -20.06 -24.17
N ILE A 128 4.93 -19.67 -24.09
CA ILE A 128 3.91 -20.37 -23.30
C ILE A 128 3.64 -21.77 -23.89
N LEU A 129 3.96 -21.95 -25.17
CA LEU A 129 3.82 -23.21 -25.90
C LEU A 129 4.83 -24.28 -25.46
N ASN A 130 5.99 -23.85 -24.94
CA ASN A 130 7.07 -24.73 -24.47
C ASN A 130 7.15 -24.75 -22.93
N VAL A 131 6.06 -24.39 -22.25
CA VAL A 131 6.01 -24.42 -20.77
C VAL A 131 6.17 -25.85 -20.30
N ASP A 132 7.37 -26.13 -19.80
CA ASP A 132 7.74 -27.40 -19.18
C ASP A 132 7.55 -27.35 -17.67
N ILE A 133 7.43 -28.53 -17.07
CA ILE A 133 7.10 -28.65 -15.65
C ILE A 133 8.15 -28.00 -14.74
N THR A 134 9.38 -27.92 -15.23
CA THR A 134 10.49 -27.21 -14.59
C THR A 134 10.22 -25.71 -14.47
N MET A 135 9.60 -25.09 -15.47
CA MET A 135 9.24 -23.67 -15.45
C MET A 135 8.12 -23.38 -14.46
N VAL A 136 7.06 -24.21 -14.46
CA VAL A 136 5.96 -24.09 -13.48
C VAL A 136 6.48 -24.32 -12.06
N LYS A 137 7.31 -25.36 -11.84
CA LYS A 137 7.98 -25.61 -10.55
C LYS A 137 8.88 -24.45 -10.14
N SER A 138 9.61 -23.83 -11.07
CA SER A 138 10.44 -22.66 -10.80
C SER A 138 9.60 -21.45 -10.39
N LEU A 139 8.49 -21.17 -11.08
CA LEU A 139 7.56 -20.09 -10.72
C LEU A 139 6.94 -20.32 -9.34
N LEU A 140 6.39 -21.51 -9.08
CA LEU A 140 5.84 -21.87 -7.77
C LEU A 140 6.90 -21.78 -6.68
N ASN A 141 8.13 -22.23 -6.95
CA ASN A 141 9.25 -22.09 -6.02
C ASN A 141 9.66 -20.63 -5.80
N ASN A 142 9.66 -19.78 -6.82
CA ASN A 142 9.98 -18.36 -6.67
C ASN A 142 8.90 -17.62 -5.85
N ILE A 143 7.63 -17.95 -6.07
CA ILE A 143 6.52 -17.46 -5.26
C ILE A 143 6.67 -17.99 -3.83
N ALA A 144 6.90 -19.29 -3.63
CA ALA A 144 7.14 -19.87 -2.32
C ALA A 144 8.36 -19.23 -1.64
N GLN A 145 9.46 -18.98 -2.36
CA GLN A 145 10.66 -18.32 -1.88
C GLN A 145 10.42 -16.86 -1.46
N PHE A 146 9.58 -16.14 -2.22
CA PHE A 146 9.12 -14.79 -1.86
C PHE A 146 8.43 -14.82 -0.49
N PHE A 147 7.53 -15.80 -0.27
CA PHE A 147 6.91 -15.99 1.04
C PHE A 147 7.91 -16.50 2.08
N TRP A 148 8.80 -17.46 1.79
CA TRP A 148 9.83 -18.04 2.68
C TRP A 148 10.81 -17.04 3.30
N LYS A 149 10.96 -15.84 2.73
CA LYS A 149 11.68 -14.72 3.37
C LYS A 149 10.95 -14.18 4.62
N ILE A 150 10.06 -14.98 5.25
CA ILE A 150 9.31 -14.72 6.48
C ILE A 150 10.20 -14.20 7.61
N ASN A 151 11.39 -14.79 7.82
CA ASN A 151 12.28 -14.34 8.88
C ASN A 151 12.70 -12.87 8.72
N GLY A 152 12.92 -12.43 7.47
CA GLY A 152 13.19 -11.03 7.17
C GLY A 152 11.96 -10.13 7.31
N ILE A 153 10.79 -10.63 6.91
CA ILE A 153 9.52 -9.88 6.96
C ILE A 153 9.05 -9.66 8.40
N ILE A 154 9.08 -10.68 9.27
CA ILE A 154 8.70 -10.56 10.68
C ILE A 154 9.63 -9.59 11.40
N TYR A 155 10.94 -9.69 11.15
CA TYR A 155 11.91 -8.73 11.69
C TYR A 155 11.61 -7.31 11.22
N GLN A 156 11.28 -7.13 9.95
CA GLN A 156 10.89 -5.82 9.41
C GLN A 156 9.60 -5.29 10.05
N PHE A 157 8.59 -6.13 10.26
CA PHE A 157 7.36 -5.75 10.95
C PHE A 157 7.61 -5.34 12.40
N PHE A 158 8.46 -6.08 13.11
CA PHE A 158 8.90 -5.70 14.44
C PHE A 158 9.57 -4.32 14.43
N LEU A 159 10.50 -4.07 13.50
CA LEU A 159 11.13 -2.76 13.37
C LEU A 159 10.13 -1.64 13.10
N ILE A 160 9.17 -1.86 12.21
CA ILE A 160 8.13 -0.87 11.91
C ILE A 160 7.30 -0.56 13.14
N LEU A 161 6.84 -1.58 13.88
CA LEU A 161 6.06 -1.42 15.10
C LEU A 161 6.88 -0.74 16.21
N PHE A 162 8.15 -1.08 16.33
CA PHE A 162 9.08 -0.47 17.27
C PHE A 162 9.28 1.02 16.96
N PHE A 163 9.59 1.38 15.72
CA PHE A 163 9.74 2.79 15.33
C PHE A 163 8.41 3.53 15.38
N TYR A 164 7.29 2.93 14.98
CA TYR A 164 5.95 3.47 15.13
C TYR A 164 5.65 3.86 16.58
N PHE A 165 5.94 2.96 17.53
CA PHE A 165 5.83 3.21 18.96
C PHE A 165 6.72 4.37 19.41
N LEU A 166 7.99 4.39 18.99
CA LEU A 166 8.92 5.49 19.30
C LEU A 166 8.44 6.82 18.74
N PHE A 167 7.91 6.87 17.52
CA PHE A 167 7.38 8.08 16.92
C PHE A 167 6.11 8.57 17.62
N ASN A 168 5.25 7.68 18.14
CA ASN A 168 4.11 8.11 18.96
C ASN A 168 4.55 8.76 20.28
N ILE A 169 5.60 8.24 20.93
CA ILE A 169 6.12 8.81 22.18
C ILE A 169 6.93 10.10 21.93
N TYR A 170 7.89 10.06 21.01
CA TYR A 170 8.91 11.10 20.82
C TYR A 170 8.70 11.97 19.58
N GLY A 171 7.72 11.65 18.74
CA GLY A 171 7.53 12.28 17.43
C GLY A 171 7.43 13.79 17.46
N TYR A 172 6.82 14.39 18.49
CA TYR A 172 6.79 15.86 18.63
C TYR A 172 8.19 16.46 18.82
N LYS A 173 9.06 15.82 19.62
CA LYS A 173 10.45 16.28 19.83
C LYS A 173 11.29 16.10 18.56
N LEU A 174 11.14 14.95 17.89
CA LEU A 174 11.81 14.67 16.61
C LEU A 174 11.36 15.63 15.51
N PHE A 175 10.07 15.95 15.45
CA PHE A 175 9.51 16.93 14.53
C PHE A 175 10.04 18.33 14.80
N ILE A 176 10.17 18.76 16.07
CA ILE A 176 10.79 20.05 16.40
C ILE A 176 12.26 20.10 15.96
N LEU A 177 13.01 19.02 16.17
CA LEU A 177 14.41 18.93 15.74
C LEU A 177 14.53 18.98 14.21
N ALA A 178 13.77 18.15 13.50
CA ALA A 178 13.73 18.15 12.03
C ALA A 178 13.31 19.53 11.48
N THR A 179 12.31 20.16 12.09
CA THR A 179 11.87 21.49 11.64
C THR A 179 12.84 22.61 12.00
N ARG A 180 13.74 22.46 12.99
CA ARG A 180 14.82 23.45 13.23
C ARG A 180 15.86 23.43 12.11
N LEU A 181 16.04 22.29 11.43
CA LEU A 181 16.94 22.15 10.28
C LEU A 181 16.35 22.77 9.00
N LEU A 182 15.02 22.85 8.89
CA LEU A 182 14.34 23.50 7.77
C LEU A 182 14.19 25.02 8.00
N PRO A 183 14.78 25.88 7.15
CA PRO A 183 14.69 27.34 7.24
C PRO A 183 13.31 27.84 6.77
N MET A 184 12.24 27.44 7.45
CA MET A 184 10.86 27.85 7.14
C MET A 184 10.17 28.49 8.35
N ILE A 185 9.25 29.43 8.08
CA ILE A 185 8.41 30.10 9.07
C ILE A 185 7.48 29.07 9.74
N LYS A 186 7.30 29.17 11.07
CA LYS A 186 6.50 28.22 11.88
C LYS A 186 5.10 27.95 11.32
N LYS A 187 4.45 28.95 10.72
CA LYS A 187 3.11 28.82 10.11
C LYS A 187 3.12 27.82 8.94
N PHE A 188 4.09 27.94 8.03
CA PHE A 188 4.22 27.03 6.89
C PHE A 188 4.54 25.59 7.30
N LYS A 189 5.32 25.40 8.37
CA LYS A 189 5.62 24.07 8.93
C LYS A 189 4.38 23.33 9.42
N ARG A 190 3.47 24.03 10.10
CA ARG A 190 2.21 23.44 10.59
C ARG A 190 1.26 23.12 9.44
N THR A 191 1.17 23.99 8.44
CA THR A 191 0.37 23.73 7.23
C THR A 191 0.90 22.51 6.49
N LEU A 192 2.22 22.41 6.26
CA LEU A 192 2.83 21.24 5.63
C LEU A 192 2.49 19.96 6.38
N PHE A 193 2.71 19.93 7.71
CA PHE A 193 2.44 18.74 8.51
C PHE A 193 0.96 18.32 8.47
N ASN A 194 0.04 19.29 8.52
CA ASN A 194 -1.38 18.99 8.42
C ASN A 194 -1.76 18.44 7.04
N GLU A 195 -1.20 18.99 5.95
CA GLU A 195 -1.42 18.48 4.59
C GLU A 195 -0.88 17.04 4.45
N LEU A 196 0.31 16.76 4.98
CA LEU A 196 0.89 15.42 5.03
C LEU A 196 0.02 14.45 5.81
N SER A 197 -0.31 14.81 7.05
CA SER A 197 -1.12 13.96 7.92
C SER A 197 -2.47 13.70 7.28
N ASN A 198 -3.10 14.70 6.67
CA ASN A 198 -4.38 14.53 5.99
C ASN A 198 -4.29 13.55 4.82
N THR A 199 -3.34 13.72 3.92
CA THR A 199 -3.17 12.85 2.75
C THR A 199 -2.83 11.42 3.16
N ILE A 200 -1.85 11.25 4.06
CA ILE A 200 -1.39 9.93 4.47
C ILE A 200 -2.47 9.21 5.28
N SER A 201 -3.17 9.90 6.20
CA SER A 201 -4.29 9.32 6.96
C SER A 201 -5.42 8.89 6.04
N SER A 202 -5.78 9.75 5.08
CA SER A 202 -6.81 9.50 4.07
C SER A 202 -6.51 8.22 3.29
N VAL A 203 -5.29 8.11 2.76
CA VAL A 203 -4.81 6.93 2.05
C VAL A 203 -4.83 5.70 2.95
N PHE A 204 -4.23 5.79 4.14
CA PHE A 204 -4.10 4.65 5.05
C PHE A 204 -5.45 4.08 5.47
N PHE A 205 -6.37 4.92 5.97
CA PHE A 205 -7.69 4.44 6.39
C PHE A 205 -8.54 3.97 5.21
N GLY A 206 -8.44 4.65 4.06
CA GLY A 206 -9.12 4.23 2.84
C GLY A 206 -8.66 2.84 2.38
N THR A 207 -7.35 2.60 2.37
CA THR A 207 -6.78 1.29 2.01
C THR A 207 -7.21 0.20 2.99
N ILE A 208 -7.08 0.42 4.31
CA ILE A 208 -7.51 -0.57 5.31
C ILE A 208 -9.01 -0.90 5.17
N PHE A 209 -9.85 0.12 4.96
CA PHE A 209 -11.28 -0.09 4.73
C PHE A 209 -11.56 -0.93 3.48
N SER A 210 -10.92 -0.61 2.36
CA SER A 210 -11.03 -1.40 1.13
C SER A 210 -10.56 -2.84 1.34
N MET A 211 -9.42 -3.06 2.00
CA MET A 211 -8.90 -4.40 2.27
C MET A 211 -9.88 -5.27 3.07
N ILE A 212 -10.46 -4.70 4.15
CA ILE A 212 -11.41 -5.43 5.00
C ILE A 212 -12.71 -5.72 4.22
N THR A 213 -13.29 -4.70 3.58
CA THR A 213 -14.58 -4.84 2.90
C THR A 213 -14.49 -5.78 1.70
N GLN A 214 -13.44 -5.66 0.88
CA GLN A 214 -13.22 -6.57 -0.25
C GLN A 214 -12.92 -7.99 0.19
N GLY A 215 -12.05 -8.17 1.21
CA GLY A 215 -11.72 -9.51 1.68
C GLY A 215 -12.92 -10.24 2.27
N VAL A 216 -13.75 -9.53 3.05
CA VAL A 216 -15.01 -10.09 3.58
C VAL A 216 -16.00 -10.38 2.46
N ALA A 217 -16.19 -9.45 1.51
CA ALA A 217 -17.13 -9.64 0.42
C ALA A 217 -16.75 -10.84 -0.47
N PHE A 218 -15.49 -10.94 -0.87
CA PHE A 218 -15.02 -12.03 -1.72
C PHE A 218 -14.96 -13.37 -0.96
N GLY A 219 -14.54 -13.36 0.31
CA GLY A 219 -14.55 -14.54 1.15
C GLY A 219 -15.97 -15.08 1.36
N LEU A 220 -16.94 -14.23 1.70
CA LEU A 220 -18.35 -14.64 1.82
C LEU A 220 -18.91 -15.16 0.50
N PHE A 221 -18.57 -14.49 -0.60
CA PHE A 221 -18.97 -14.93 -1.93
C PHE A 221 -18.47 -16.35 -2.23
N LEU A 222 -17.17 -16.61 -2.05
CA LEU A 222 -16.60 -17.94 -2.26
C LEU A 222 -17.16 -18.98 -1.29
N TYR A 223 -17.38 -18.61 -0.02
CA TYR A 223 -17.95 -19.52 0.98
C TYR A 223 -19.34 -20.04 0.61
N ILE A 224 -20.17 -19.20 -0.01
CA ILE A 224 -21.54 -19.58 -0.41
C ILE A 224 -21.55 -20.30 -1.76
N THR A 225 -20.59 -20.00 -2.62
CA THR A 225 -20.66 -20.28 -4.06
C THR A 225 -19.73 -21.40 -4.49
N THR A 226 -18.69 -21.72 -3.72
CA THR A 226 -17.60 -22.62 -4.13
C THR A 226 -17.01 -23.40 -2.96
N ASP A 227 -16.28 -24.48 -3.26
CA ASP A 227 -15.54 -25.28 -2.26
C ASP A 227 -14.10 -24.77 -2.03
N TYR A 228 -13.73 -23.62 -2.58
CA TYR A 228 -12.43 -23.01 -2.32
C TYR A 228 -12.29 -22.61 -0.85
N ASP A 229 -11.04 -22.50 -0.36
CA ASP A 229 -10.77 -21.92 0.95
C ASP A 229 -11.12 -20.42 0.94
N ALA A 230 -12.38 -20.15 1.27
CA ALA A 230 -12.99 -18.83 1.31
C ALA A 230 -12.23 -17.88 2.24
N PHE A 231 -11.66 -18.40 3.31
CA PHE A 231 -10.91 -17.61 4.26
C PHE A 231 -9.56 -17.18 3.66
N TYR A 232 -8.81 -18.12 3.08
CA TYR A 232 -7.55 -17.82 2.40
C TYR A 232 -7.73 -16.85 1.23
N PHE A 233 -8.66 -17.13 0.31
CA PHE A 233 -8.87 -16.30 -0.87
C PHE A 233 -9.53 -14.96 -0.53
N GLY A 234 -10.36 -14.90 0.51
CA GLY A 234 -10.84 -13.64 1.08
C GLY A 234 -9.71 -12.76 1.61
N MET A 235 -8.79 -13.33 2.39
CA MET A 235 -7.58 -12.60 2.83
C MET A 235 -6.71 -12.18 1.64
N ALA A 236 -6.49 -13.08 0.69
CA ALA A 236 -5.70 -12.79 -0.51
C ALA A 236 -6.29 -11.61 -1.28
N ALA A 237 -7.59 -11.63 -1.57
CA ALA A 237 -8.27 -10.54 -2.27
C ALA A 237 -8.19 -9.23 -1.47
N GLY A 238 -8.43 -9.29 -0.16
CA GLY A 238 -8.32 -8.15 0.73
C GLY A 238 -6.93 -7.51 0.72
N PHE A 239 -5.85 -8.29 0.89
CA PHE A 239 -4.48 -7.76 0.84
C PHE A 239 -4.11 -7.25 -0.54
N MET A 240 -4.51 -7.95 -1.59
CA MET A 240 -4.15 -7.58 -2.96
C MET A 240 -4.81 -6.26 -3.36
N THR A 241 -5.99 -5.95 -2.83
CA THR A 241 -6.70 -4.66 -2.98
C THR A 241 -5.85 -3.44 -2.57
N ALA A 242 -4.84 -3.62 -1.72
CA ALA A 242 -3.92 -2.53 -1.40
C ALA A 242 -3.21 -1.99 -2.66
N ILE A 243 -3.06 -2.83 -3.69
CA ILE A 243 -2.60 -2.43 -5.02
C ILE A 243 -3.78 -1.85 -5.80
N PRO A 244 -3.78 -0.54 -6.10
CA PRO A 244 -4.91 0.12 -6.78
C PRO A 244 -5.18 -0.47 -8.16
N ILE A 245 -6.45 -0.44 -8.58
CA ILE A 245 -6.96 -0.91 -9.88
C ILE A 245 -6.86 -2.43 -10.07
N VAL A 246 -5.66 -2.99 -9.91
CA VAL A 246 -5.37 -4.38 -10.31
C VAL A 246 -5.55 -5.38 -9.17
N GLY A 247 -5.47 -4.93 -7.92
CA GLY A 247 -5.37 -5.78 -6.74
C GLY A 247 -6.41 -6.89 -6.67
N THR A 248 -7.67 -6.52 -6.81
CA THR A 248 -8.81 -7.45 -6.73
C THR A 248 -8.80 -8.50 -7.84
N TYR A 249 -8.48 -8.08 -9.05
CA TYR A 249 -8.48 -8.94 -10.24
C TYR A 249 -7.39 -10.01 -10.17
N LEU A 250 -6.26 -9.72 -9.52
CA LEU A 250 -5.13 -10.64 -9.39
C LEU A 250 -5.48 -11.92 -8.62
N ILE A 251 -6.53 -11.91 -7.80
CA ILE A 251 -7.02 -13.10 -7.10
C ILE A 251 -8.25 -13.68 -7.79
N ALA A 252 -9.23 -12.84 -8.12
CA ALA A 252 -10.52 -13.33 -8.61
C ALA A 252 -10.45 -13.91 -10.04
N PHE A 253 -9.65 -13.31 -10.94
CA PHE A 253 -9.58 -13.79 -12.32
C PHE A 253 -8.92 -15.16 -12.46
N PRO A 254 -7.78 -15.46 -11.80
CA PRO A 254 -7.25 -16.82 -11.81
C PRO A 254 -8.26 -17.86 -11.34
N ILE A 255 -9.06 -17.57 -10.31
CA ILE A 255 -10.09 -18.50 -9.82
C ILE A 255 -11.19 -18.70 -10.87
N ALA A 256 -11.68 -17.61 -11.48
CA ALA A 256 -12.66 -17.70 -12.56
C ALA A 256 -12.15 -18.53 -13.75
N ILE A 257 -10.87 -18.34 -14.11
CA ILE A 257 -10.22 -19.10 -15.18
C ILE A 257 -10.16 -20.60 -14.82
N VAL A 258 -9.78 -20.94 -13.59
CA VAL A 258 -9.75 -22.35 -13.15
C VAL A 258 -11.15 -22.96 -13.22
N GLU A 259 -12.19 -22.26 -12.78
CA GLU A 259 -13.58 -22.71 -12.91
C GLU A 259 -14.00 -22.91 -14.38
N LEU A 260 -13.60 -22.00 -15.26
CA LEU A 260 -13.87 -22.13 -16.70
C LEU A 260 -13.20 -23.38 -17.29
N LEU A 261 -11.96 -23.68 -16.92
CA LEU A 261 -11.23 -24.87 -17.36
C LEU A 261 -11.82 -26.17 -16.78
N ASN A 262 -12.43 -26.10 -15.59
CA ASN A 262 -13.22 -27.18 -15.00
C ASN A 262 -14.62 -27.31 -15.64
N GLN A 263 -14.89 -26.60 -16.74
CA GLN A 263 -16.18 -26.55 -17.47
C GLN A 263 -17.34 -25.97 -16.65
N ASN A 264 -17.02 -25.22 -15.60
CA ASN A 264 -18.01 -24.61 -14.71
C ASN A 264 -18.35 -23.17 -15.15
N TYR A 265 -18.94 -23.05 -16.35
CA TYR A 265 -19.14 -21.75 -17.02
C TYR A 265 -19.98 -20.76 -16.21
N LEU A 266 -21.05 -21.23 -15.57
CA LEU A 266 -21.94 -20.37 -14.79
C LEU A 266 -21.20 -19.71 -13.63
N PHE A 267 -20.41 -20.49 -12.89
CA PHE A 267 -19.66 -19.97 -11.76
C PHE A 267 -18.50 -19.06 -12.18
N SER A 268 -17.79 -19.40 -13.26
CA SER A 268 -16.79 -18.50 -13.85
C SER A 268 -17.38 -17.13 -14.18
N ILE A 269 -18.55 -17.09 -14.82
CA ILE A 269 -19.23 -15.84 -15.17
C ILE A 269 -19.66 -15.07 -13.92
N ILE A 270 -20.20 -15.77 -12.92
CA ILE A 270 -20.62 -15.14 -11.66
C ILE A 270 -19.41 -14.53 -10.92
N ILE A 271 -18.26 -15.20 -10.86
CA ILE A 271 -17.03 -14.66 -10.23
C ILE A 271 -16.60 -13.36 -10.93
N VAL A 272 -16.57 -13.35 -12.26
CA VAL A 272 -16.19 -12.16 -13.05
C VAL A 272 -17.18 -11.01 -12.81
N LEU A 273 -18.49 -11.29 -12.88
CA LEU A 273 -19.54 -10.29 -12.63
C LEU A 273 -19.48 -9.74 -11.20
N PHE A 274 -19.30 -10.61 -10.20
CA PHE A 274 -19.15 -10.19 -8.82
C PHE A 274 -17.94 -9.27 -8.64
N THR A 275 -16.80 -9.61 -9.25
CA THR A 275 -15.58 -8.81 -9.19
C THR A 275 -15.79 -7.42 -9.77
N ILE A 276 -16.36 -7.33 -10.99
CA ILE A 276 -16.54 -6.05 -11.68
C ILE A 276 -17.62 -5.20 -11.00
N VAL A 277 -18.79 -5.78 -10.71
CA VAL A 277 -19.95 -5.04 -10.21
C VAL A 277 -19.81 -4.73 -8.72
N ILE A 278 -19.54 -5.75 -7.90
CA ILE A 278 -19.52 -5.58 -6.45
C ILE A 278 -18.18 -5.02 -6.00
N MET A 279 -17.07 -5.65 -6.37
CA MET A 279 -15.77 -5.25 -5.80
C MET A 279 -15.28 -3.93 -6.40
N SER A 280 -15.12 -3.85 -7.72
CA SER A 280 -14.65 -2.61 -8.35
C SER A 280 -15.73 -1.54 -8.44
N GLY A 281 -16.98 -1.91 -8.76
CA GLY A 281 -18.09 -0.97 -8.89
C GLY A 281 -18.57 -0.41 -7.55
N LEU A 282 -19.03 -1.27 -6.64
CA LEU A 282 -19.60 -0.82 -5.36
C LEU A 282 -18.54 -0.52 -4.31
N ILE A 283 -17.58 -1.42 -4.09
CA ILE A 283 -16.64 -1.29 -2.97
C ILE A 283 -15.60 -0.19 -3.25
N ASP A 284 -14.88 -0.28 -4.37
CA ASP A 284 -13.77 0.64 -4.66
C ASP A 284 -14.20 2.04 -5.07
N ASN A 285 -15.36 2.17 -5.73
CA ASN A 285 -15.83 3.47 -6.19
C ASN A 285 -16.86 4.08 -5.23
N LEU A 286 -17.92 3.36 -4.83
CA LEU A 286 -18.98 3.98 -4.01
C LEU A 286 -18.68 3.96 -2.51
N LEU A 287 -18.45 2.78 -1.94
CA LEU A 287 -18.22 2.62 -0.49
C LEU A 287 -16.96 3.36 -0.05
N ARG A 288 -15.89 3.31 -0.84
CA ARG A 288 -14.68 4.09 -0.58
C ARG A 288 -14.97 5.59 -0.55
N LEU A 289 -15.68 6.14 -1.55
CA LEU A 289 -16.03 7.56 -1.56
C LEU A 289 -16.90 7.96 -0.36
N VAL A 290 -17.90 7.14 0.01
CA VAL A 290 -18.77 7.38 1.17
C VAL A 290 -17.98 7.33 2.48
N PHE A 291 -17.14 6.32 2.64
CA PHE A 291 -16.27 6.17 3.81
C PHE A 291 -15.28 7.33 3.92
N MET A 292 -14.69 7.75 2.80
CA MET A 292 -13.78 8.89 2.76
C MET A 292 -14.50 10.20 3.10
N LYS A 293 -15.73 10.42 2.63
CA LYS A 293 -16.55 11.56 3.06
C LYS A 293 -16.81 11.54 4.57
N TYR A 294 -17.13 10.37 5.12
CA TYR A 294 -17.34 10.20 6.57
C TYR A 294 -16.07 10.46 7.37
N ILE A 295 -14.93 9.91 6.96
CA ILE A 295 -13.62 10.13 7.58
C ILE A 295 -13.20 11.59 7.48
N ASN A 296 -13.33 12.23 6.32
CA ASN A 296 -12.99 13.64 6.14
C ASN A 296 -13.82 14.52 7.08
N LYS A 297 -15.12 14.20 7.27
CA LYS A 297 -15.96 14.91 8.23
C LYS A 297 -15.54 14.65 9.68
N LYS A 298 -15.25 13.39 10.03
CA LYS A 298 -14.92 12.96 11.41
C LYS A 298 -13.52 13.41 11.88
N PHE A 299 -12.57 13.44 10.96
CA PHE A 299 -11.16 13.76 11.22
C PHE A 299 -10.71 15.10 10.61
N SER A 300 -11.62 15.83 9.96
CA SER A 300 -11.36 17.13 9.31
C SER A 300 -10.24 17.10 8.27
N LEU A 301 -10.07 15.95 7.59
CA LEU A 301 -9.05 15.78 6.57
C LEU A 301 -9.48 16.55 5.31
N HIS A 302 -8.62 17.46 4.85
CA HIS A 302 -8.77 18.15 3.57
C HIS A 302 -7.52 17.80 2.75
N TYR A 303 -7.68 17.00 1.70
CA TYR A 303 -6.60 16.70 0.77
C TYR A 303 -6.84 17.46 -0.54
N SER A 304 -5.77 18.09 -1.06
CA SER A 304 -5.81 18.91 -2.28
C SER A 304 -5.37 18.13 -3.51
N LEU A 305 -5.04 16.84 -3.36
CA LEU A 305 -4.49 16.01 -4.42
C LEU A 305 -5.59 15.25 -5.14
N THR A 306 -5.56 15.28 -6.47
CA THR A 306 -6.40 14.41 -7.30
C THR A 306 -6.04 12.95 -7.06
N GLU A 307 -7.05 12.09 -6.98
CA GLU A 307 -6.88 10.63 -6.78
C GLU A 307 -5.95 10.00 -7.83
N LEU A 308 -5.95 10.53 -9.05
CA LEU A 308 -5.05 10.11 -10.12
C LEU A 308 -3.56 10.24 -9.76
N PHE A 309 -3.14 11.36 -9.14
CA PHE A 309 -1.74 11.54 -8.76
C PHE A 309 -1.34 10.60 -7.63
N ILE A 310 -2.24 10.36 -6.68
CA ILE A 310 -2.01 9.41 -5.59
C ILE A 310 -1.84 7.99 -6.17
N LEU A 311 -2.69 7.63 -7.13
CA LEU A 311 -2.62 6.35 -7.82
C LEU A 311 -1.31 6.16 -8.58
N LEU A 312 -0.92 7.15 -9.40
CA LEU A 312 0.35 7.12 -10.13
C LEU A 312 1.54 7.05 -9.18
N ALA A 313 1.49 7.78 -8.06
CA ALA A 313 2.52 7.70 -7.03
C ALA A 313 2.59 6.30 -6.42
N MET A 314 1.45 5.67 -6.09
CA MET A 314 1.44 4.29 -5.59
C MET A 314 2.06 3.30 -6.58
N LEU A 315 1.67 3.37 -7.87
CA LEU A 315 2.22 2.49 -8.91
C LEU A 315 3.74 2.67 -9.06
N ALA A 316 4.21 3.91 -9.19
CA ALA A 316 5.64 4.20 -9.26
C ALA A 316 6.38 3.81 -7.97
N GLY A 317 5.73 4.01 -6.82
CA GLY A 317 6.24 3.68 -5.50
C GLY A 317 6.46 2.19 -5.30
N ILE A 318 5.56 1.34 -5.82
CA ILE A 318 5.69 -0.11 -5.73
C ILE A 318 6.98 -0.59 -6.41
N GLY A 319 7.35 0.01 -7.56
CA GLY A 319 8.59 -0.34 -8.26
C GLY A 319 9.86 -0.01 -7.49
N VAL A 320 9.87 1.06 -6.68
CA VAL A 320 11.06 1.51 -5.94
C VAL A 320 11.13 0.96 -4.52
N PHE A 321 9.99 0.92 -3.83
CA PHE A 321 9.89 0.63 -2.40
C PHE A 321 9.21 -0.71 -2.09
N GLY A 322 8.86 -1.50 -3.12
CA GLY A 322 8.06 -2.71 -2.98
C GLY A 322 6.66 -2.43 -2.42
N GLY A 323 6.09 -3.36 -1.67
CA GLY A 323 4.76 -3.20 -1.07
C GLY A 323 4.61 -1.95 -0.18
N TRP A 324 5.71 -1.47 0.43
CA TRP A 324 5.69 -0.24 1.24
C TRP A 324 5.51 1.03 0.40
N GLY A 325 5.73 0.97 -0.91
CA GLY A 325 5.51 2.06 -1.85
C GLY A 325 4.09 2.60 -1.86
N ILE A 326 3.10 1.75 -1.54
CA ILE A 326 1.68 2.13 -1.42
C ILE A 326 1.48 3.23 -0.36
N ILE A 327 2.29 3.21 0.69
CA ILE A 327 2.22 4.18 1.79
C ILE A 327 3.27 5.29 1.63
N ILE A 328 4.49 4.92 1.22
CA ILE A 328 5.63 5.84 1.10
C ILE A 328 5.41 6.86 -0.02
N ALA A 329 4.94 6.42 -1.18
CA ALA A 329 4.88 7.32 -2.34
C ALA A 329 3.82 8.43 -2.19
N PRO A 330 2.59 8.18 -1.70
CA PRO A 330 1.66 9.27 -1.38
C PRO A 330 2.21 10.25 -0.33
N ALA A 331 3.01 9.78 0.62
CA ALA A 331 3.65 10.65 1.60
C ALA A 331 4.69 11.59 0.94
N ILE A 332 5.53 11.05 0.06
CA ILE A 332 6.51 11.83 -0.72
C ILE A 332 5.80 12.82 -1.66
N LEU A 333 4.74 12.38 -2.35
CA LEU A 333 3.94 13.24 -3.21
C LEU A 333 3.33 14.40 -2.41
N SER A 334 2.74 14.09 -1.25
CA SER A 334 2.17 15.11 -0.38
C SER A 334 3.21 16.09 0.17
N LEU A 335 4.45 15.62 0.43
CA LEU A 335 5.58 16.48 0.78
C LEU A 335 5.91 17.43 -0.37
N CYS A 336 6.06 16.89 -1.58
CA CYS A 336 6.39 17.66 -2.76
C CYS A 336 5.35 18.76 -3.03
N VAL A 337 4.08 18.40 -3.08
CA VAL A 337 2.99 19.36 -3.34
C VAL A 337 2.86 20.39 -2.20
N GLY A 338 3.01 19.97 -0.95
CA GLY A 338 3.01 20.90 0.18
C GLY A 338 4.16 21.91 0.12
N LEU A 339 5.36 21.49 -0.31
CA LEU A 339 6.50 22.39 -0.51
C LEU A 339 6.25 23.35 -1.68
N ILE A 340 5.71 22.88 -2.81
CA ILE A 340 5.33 23.72 -3.95
C ILE A 340 4.29 24.77 -3.52
N ASN A 341 3.26 24.36 -2.78
CA ASN A 341 2.22 25.27 -2.28
C ASN A 341 2.79 26.35 -1.36
N ILE A 342 3.77 25.99 -0.52
CA ILE A 342 4.46 26.96 0.34
C ILE A 342 5.32 27.91 -0.50
N TYR A 343 6.05 27.41 -1.49
CA TYR A 343 6.85 28.23 -2.40
C TYR A 343 5.98 29.26 -3.13
N ILE A 344 4.87 28.82 -3.74
CA ILE A 344 3.90 29.69 -4.42
C ILE A 344 3.34 30.75 -3.46
N LYS A 345 2.85 30.33 -2.28
CA LYS A 345 2.32 31.27 -1.27
C LYS A 345 3.36 32.29 -0.81
N SER A 346 4.62 31.87 -0.63
CA SER A 346 5.71 32.77 -0.24
C SER A 346 5.99 33.81 -1.32
N HIS A 347 5.99 33.42 -2.61
CA HIS A 347 6.22 34.33 -3.73
C HIS A 347 5.06 35.30 -3.94
N ILE A 348 3.81 34.83 -3.87
CA ILE A 348 2.61 35.68 -3.99
C ILE A 348 2.54 36.70 -2.84
N SER A 349 2.92 36.30 -1.62
CA SER A 349 2.97 37.24 -0.49
C SER A 349 4.03 38.33 -0.65
N ASN A 350 5.14 38.04 -1.35
CA ASN A 350 6.19 39.01 -1.64
C ASN A 350 5.84 39.98 -2.78
N THR A 351 5.09 39.53 -3.80
CA THR A 351 4.61 40.41 -4.88
C THR A 351 3.55 41.39 -4.38
N SER A 352 2.59 40.93 -3.57
CA SER A 352 1.56 41.79 -2.98
C SER A 352 2.12 42.88 -2.04
N TYR A 353 3.27 42.63 -1.40
CA TYR A 353 3.97 43.63 -0.58
C TYR A 353 4.76 44.66 -1.41
N LYS A 354 5.31 44.26 -2.57
CA LYS A 354 5.96 45.19 -3.51
C LYS A 354 4.95 46.13 -4.17
N ASP A 355 3.77 45.62 -4.57
CA ASP A 355 2.74 46.44 -5.21
C ASP A 355 2.12 47.49 -4.27
N LYS A 356 2.12 47.24 -2.96
CA LYS A 356 1.71 48.23 -1.95
C LYS A 356 2.73 49.33 -1.73
N LYS A 357 4.03 49.03 -1.90
CA LYS A 357 5.13 50.00 -1.76
C LYS A 357 5.35 50.87 -3.00
N LEU A 358 4.88 50.42 -4.17
CA LEU A 358 4.91 51.19 -5.42
C LEU A 358 3.71 52.15 -5.55
N LYS A 359 2.71 52.04 -4.67
CA LYS A 359 1.53 52.92 -4.60
C LYS A 359 1.57 53.92 -3.43
N THR A 360 2.68 53.99 -2.72
CA THR A 360 3.00 54.97 -1.67
C THR A 360 4.27 55.69 -2.07
#